data_AF-A0AAU1IQF4-F1
#
_entry.id   AF-A0AAU1IQF4-F1
#
_cell.length_a   1.000
_cell.length_b   1.000
_cell.length_c   1.000
_cell.angle_alpha   90.00
_cell.angle_beta   90.00
_cell.angle_gamma   90.00
#
_symmetry.space_group_name_H-M   'P 1'
#
loop_
_entity.id
_entity.type
_entity.pdbx_description
1 polymer ?
#
loop_
_entity_poly.entity_id
_entity_poly.type
_entity_poly.pdbx_seq_one_letter_code
_entity_poly.pdbx_strand_id
1 'polypeptide(L)'
;MTTGRIEMGPTARTVADNIRRLREARGMSLRALSAELKKAGRTLSADALNKIENGRTLPPDADTPRQIRRVDSDDLMALAVVLKVNPSALLLPHTTESSIELTGGGTVDAKTVWRWADGKRPLRIPEEDDGTERVDFQRWARPAGLRDYGRTEAGRRAFREDNGGRGHVHRRRDGSYFTHDQGGNVLELKFDETGTLVERHDEGDE
;
A
#
# COMPACT_ATOMS: atom_id res chain seq x y z
N MET A 1 -34.62 -12.15 10.91
CA MET A 1 -33.16 -12.15 11.10
C MET A 1 -32.78 -10.90 11.86
N THR A 2 -32.44 -11.05 13.14
CA THR A 2 -31.96 -9.94 13.97
C THR A 2 -30.52 -9.66 13.56
N THR A 3 -30.28 -8.63 12.75
CA THR A 3 -28.93 -8.13 12.50
C THR A 3 -28.38 -7.63 13.83
N GLY A 4 -27.64 -8.48 14.54
CA GLY A 4 -26.95 -8.12 15.77
C GLY A 4 -26.15 -6.84 15.54
N ARG A 5 -26.11 -5.96 16.56
CA ARG A 5 -25.38 -4.70 16.52
C ARG A 5 -23.97 -4.98 16.00
N ILE A 6 -23.69 -4.58 14.76
CA ILE A 6 -22.43 -4.90 14.13
C ILE A 6 -21.34 -4.10 14.85
N GLU A 7 -20.53 -4.77 15.66
CA GLU A 7 -19.40 -4.18 16.36
C GLU A 7 -18.33 -3.74 15.35
N MET A 8 -17.65 -2.62 15.60
CA MET A 8 -16.52 -2.21 14.77
C MET A 8 -15.27 -2.96 15.18
N GLY A 9 -14.65 -3.63 14.20
CA GLY A 9 -13.32 -4.19 14.35
C GLY A 9 -12.24 -3.11 14.48
N PRO A 10 -11.01 -3.51 14.86
CA PRO A 10 -9.92 -2.59 15.15
C PRO A 10 -9.56 -1.68 13.95
N THR A 11 -9.52 -2.22 12.73
CA THR A 11 -9.22 -1.43 11.52
C THR A 11 -10.26 -0.33 11.28
N ALA A 12 -11.54 -0.60 11.52
CA ALA A 12 -12.60 0.41 11.34
C ALA A 12 -12.47 1.55 12.36
N ARG A 13 -12.03 1.24 13.59
CA ARG A 13 -11.74 2.25 14.61
C ARG A 13 -10.54 3.11 14.22
N THR A 14 -9.48 2.46 13.70
CA THR A 14 -8.31 3.16 13.16
C THR A 14 -8.67 4.12 12.03
N VAL A 15 -9.54 3.71 11.11
CA VAL A 15 -10.02 4.59 10.03
C VAL A 15 -10.71 5.83 10.60
N ALA A 16 -11.59 5.66 11.59
CA ALA A 16 -12.25 6.78 12.27
C ALA A 16 -11.25 7.70 12.99
N ASP A 17 -10.26 7.14 13.69
CA ASP A 17 -9.16 7.88 14.34
C ASP A 17 -8.37 8.72 13.32
N ASN A 18 -7.98 8.11 12.20
CA ASN A 18 -7.17 8.76 11.17
C ASN A 18 -7.93 9.84 10.40
N ILE A 19 -9.21 9.62 10.09
CA ILE A 19 -10.05 10.66 9.43
C ILE A 19 -10.10 11.90 10.30
N ARG A 20 -10.40 11.74 11.61
CA ARG A 20 -10.44 12.85 12.56
C ARG A 20 -9.10 13.56 12.65
N ARG A 21 -8.02 12.80 12.90
CA ARG A 21 -6.65 13.32 13.03
C ARG A 21 -6.24 14.14 11.80
N LEU A 22 -6.47 13.61 10.60
CA LEU A 22 -6.07 14.26 9.34
C LEU A 22 -6.95 15.48 9.01
N ARG A 23 -8.25 15.41 9.31
CA ARG A 23 -9.19 16.53 9.17
C ARG A 23 -8.78 17.69 10.09
N GLU A 24 -8.52 17.40 11.37
CA GLU A 24 -8.15 18.41 12.36
C GLU A 24 -6.78 19.02 12.08
N ALA A 25 -5.81 18.21 11.67
CA ALA A 25 -4.49 18.71 11.23
C ALA A 25 -4.58 19.68 10.02
N ARG A 26 -5.68 19.66 9.26
CA ARG A 26 -5.95 20.56 8.13
C ARG A 26 -6.87 21.73 8.49
N GLY A 27 -7.25 21.87 9.75
CA GLY A 27 -8.19 22.92 10.19
C GLY A 27 -9.59 22.77 9.58
N MET A 28 -9.95 21.58 9.09
CA MET A 28 -11.23 21.36 8.42
C MET A 28 -12.34 21.07 9.43
N SER A 29 -13.48 21.77 9.30
CA SER A 29 -14.71 21.34 9.95
C SER A 29 -15.31 20.13 9.24
N LEU A 30 -16.23 19.40 9.89
CA LEU A 30 -16.98 18.31 9.25
C LEU A 30 -17.77 18.80 8.01
N ARG A 31 -18.27 20.04 8.04
CA ARG A 31 -18.96 20.67 6.90
C ARG A 31 -17.99 20.95 5.76
N ALA A 32 -16.78 21.41 6.05
CA ALA A 32 -15.76 21.64 5.04
C ALA A 32 -15.35 20.33 4.36
N LEU A 33 -15.09 19.27 5.15
CA LEU A 33 -14.76 17.96 4.59
C LEU A 33 -15.91 17.38 3.75
N SER A 34 -17.16 17.52 4.21
CA SER A 34 -18.36 17.14 3.44
C SER A 34 -18.45 17.87 2.10
N ALA A 35 -18.15 19.18 2.08
CA ALA A 35 -18.15 19.97 0.86
C ALA A 35 -17.04 19.54 -0.12
N GLU A 36 -15.83 19.26 0.37
CA GLU A 36 -14.73 18.77 -0.48
C GLU A 36 -15.00 17.38 -1.05
N LEU A 37 -15.58 16.47 -0.25
CA LEU A 37 -16.01 15.16 -0.74
C LEU A 37 -17.06 15.31 -1.85
N LYS A 38 -18.04 16.21 -1.68
CA LYS A 38 -19.04 16.50 -2.71
C LYS A 38 -18.39 17.01 -4.00
N LYS A 39 -17.39 17.89 -3.91
CA LYS A 39 -16.63 18.36 -5.08
C LYS A 39 -15.86 17.23 -5.77
N ALA A 40 -15.37 16.25 -5.00
CA ALA A 40 -14.73 15.04 -5.51
C ALA A 40 -15.72 13.98 -6.02
N GLY A 41 -17.02 14.29 -6.12
CA GLY A 41 -18.05 13.38 -6.63
C GLY A 41 -18.61 12.38 -5.62
N ARG A 42 -18.18 12.43 -4.34
CA ARG A 42 -18.69 11.55 -3.28
C ARG A 42 -19.48 12.33 -2.23
N THR A 43 -20.79 12.10 -2.15
CA THR A 43 -21.64 12.82 -1.19
C THR A 43 -21.68 12.12 0.17
N LEU A 44 -21.00 12.69 1.17
CA LEU A 44 -21.13 12.33 2.57
C LEU A 44 -21.53 13.57 3.38
N SER A 45 -22.62 13.50 4.14
CA SER A 45 -23.08 14.62 4.97
C SER A 45 -22.16 14.82 6.18
N ALA A 46 -22.15 16.04 6.74
CA ALA A 46 -21.41 16.32 7.98
C ALA A 46 -21.87 15.42 9.15
N ASP A 47 -23.14 15.04 9.20
CA ASP A 47 -23.69 14.07 10.17
C ASP A 47 -23.15 12.65 9.94
N ALA A 48 -23.06 12.21 8.67
CA ALA A 48 -22.46 10.93 8.34
C ALA A 48 -20.98 10.88 8.73
N LEU A 49 -20.22 11.96 8.48
CA LEU A 49 -18.83 12.09 8.90
C LEU A 49 -18.70 12.10 10.43
N ASN A 50 -19.59 12.78 11.14
CA ASN A 50 -19.63 12.75 12.61
C ASN A 50 -19.82 11.31 13.14
N LYS A 51 -20.75 10.55 12.54
CA LYS A 51 -21.00 9.15 12.89
C LYS A 51 -19.82 8.24 12.56
N ILE A 52 -19.08 8.53 11.50
CA ILE A 52 -17.83 7.84 11.18
C ILE A 52 -16.78 8.14 12.26
N GLU A 53 -16.53 9.41 12.60
CA GLU A 53 -15.52 9.78 13.60
C GLU A 53 -15.87 9.37 15.04
N ASN A 54 -17.16 9.19 15.34
CA ASN A 54 -17.60 8.56 16.58
C ASN A 54 -17.26 7.06 16.63
N GLY A 55 -16.88 6.48 15.49
CA GLY A 55 -16.40 5.11 15.39
C GLY A 55 -15.01 4.85 15.99
N ARG A 56 -14.34 5.90 16.46
CA ARG A 56 -12.94 5.88 16.90
C ARG A 56 -12.68 5.05 18.16
N THR A 57 -11.41 4.84 18.46
CA THR A 57 -11.01 4.21 19.74
C THR A 57 -11.40 5.12 20.90
N LEU A 58 -12.06 4.56 21.91
CA LEU A 58 -12.54 5.32 23.07
C LEU A 58 -11.63 5.08 24.28
N PRO A 59 -11.51 6.07 25.18
CA PRO A 59 -10.98 5.84 26.53
C PRO A 59 -11.75 4.72 27.25
N PRO A 60 -11.11 3.98 28.19
CA PRO A 60 -11.73 2.87 28.90
C PRO A 60 -13.02 3.22 29.65
N ASP A 61 -13.18 4.48 30.03
CA ASP A 61 -14.25 5.04 30.84
C ASP A 61 -15.33 5.79 30.02
N ALA A 62 -15.19 5.88 28.70
CA ALA A 62 -16.11 6.64 27.86
C ALA A 62 -17.36 5.82 27.45
N ASP A 63 -18.51 6.47 27.46
CA ASP A 63 -19.76 5.90 26.94
C ASP A 63 -19.62 5.50 25.47
N THR A 64 -20.09 4.30 25.14
CA THR A 64 -20.10 3.84 23.74
C THR A 64 -21.08 4.70 22.92
N PRO A 65 -20.63 5.37 21.84
CA PRO A 65 -21.48 6.20 21.03
C PRO A 65 -22.61 5.38 20.41
N ARG A 66 -23.83 5.92 20.52
CA ARG A 66 -25.05 5.25 20.04
C ARG A 66 -25.13 5.17 18.51
N GLN A 67 -24.51 6.11 17.81
CA GLN A 67 -24.58 6.22 16.35
C GLN A 67 -23.17 6.23 15.76
N ILE A 68 -22.77 5.07 15.28
CA ILE A 68 -21.52 4.84 14.56
C ILE A 68 -21.84 4.45 13.11
N ARG A 69 -21.00 4.87 12.17
CA ARG A 69 -21.13 4.53 10.76
C ARG A 69 -19.81 3.97 10.23
N ARG A 70 -19.87 2.85 9.51
CA ARG A 70 -18.74 2.27 8.79
C ARG A 70 -18.49 3.03 7.48
N VAL A 71 -17.23 3.02 7.07
CA VAL A 71 -16.73 3.56 5.80
C VAL A 71 -16.72 2.41 4.77
N ASP A 72 -17.29 2.63 3.59
CA ASP A 72 -17.17 1.70 2.45
C ASP A 72 -15.88 1.98 1.65
N SER A 73 -15.60 1.17 0.61
CA SER A 73 -14.39 1.34 -0.20
C SER A 73 -14.33 2.68 -0.93
N ASP A 74 -15.47 3.17 -1.42
CA ASP A 74 -15.55 4.43 -2.18
C ASP A 74 -15.37 5.64 -1.26
N ASP A 75 -15.98 5.58 -0.06
CA ASP A 75 -15.78 6.54 1.01
C ASP A 75 -14.30 6.60 1.38
N LEU A 76 -13.65 5.45 1.59
CA LEU A 76 -12.23 5.37 1.94
C LEU A 76 -11.34 6.04 0.88
N MET A 77 -11.58 5.73 -0.40
CA MET A 77 -10.81 6.30 -1.50
C MET A 77 -11.04 7.80 -1.67
N ALA A 78 -12.31 8.25 -1.61
CA ALA A 78 -12.64 9.67 -1.69
C ALA A 78 -12.03 10.47 -0.53
N LEU A 79 -12.07 9.91 0.68
CA LEU A 79 -11.43 10.50 1.86
C LEU A 79 -9.91 10.59 1.70
N ALA A 80 -9.26 9.53 1.19
CA ALA A 80 -7.82 9.55 0.94
C ALA A 80 -7.44 10.65 -0.06
N VAL A 81 -8.19 10.80 -1.15
CA VAL A 81 -7.99 11.85 -2.17
C VAL A 81 -8.19 13.25 -1.56
N VAL A 82 -9.32 13.50 -0.91
CA VAL A 82 -9.64 14.82 -0.33
C VAL A 82 -8.66 15.22 0.78
N LEU A 83 -8.27 14.26 1.61
CA LEU A 83 -7.27 14.47 2.66
C LEU A 83 -5.84 14.45 2.12
N LYS A 84 -5.61 14.17 0.82
CA LYS A 84 -4.30 14.13 0.17
C LYS A 84 -3.32 13.15 0.84
N VAL A 85 -3.79 11.93 1.09
CA VAL A 85 -2.99 10.82 1.64
C VAL A 85 -3.22 9.55 0.83
N ASN A 86 -2.39 8.53 1.03
CA ASN A 86 -2.67 7.20 0.48
C ASN A 86 -3.74 6.46 1.32
N PRO A 87 -4.40 5.42 0.79
CA PRO A 87 -5.40 4.65 1.56
C PRO A 87 -4.83 4.00 2.82
N SER A 88 -3.56 3.57 2.78
CA SER A 88 -2.87 2.96 3.94
C SER A 88 -2.79 3.90 5.13
N ALA A 89 -2.66 5.22 4.92
CA ALA A 89 -2.67 6.23 5.97
C ALA A 89 -4.03 6.41 6.68
N LEU A 90 -5.12 5.92 6.07
CA LEU A 90 -6.41 5.82 6.73
C LEU A 90 -6.57 4.46 7.42
N LEU A 91 -6.11 3.39 6.77
CA LEU A 91 -6.28 2.02 7.25
C LEU A 91 -5.40 1.65 8.46
N LEU A 92 -4.21 2.25 8.58
CA LEU A 92 -3.21 1.86 9.56
C LEU A 92 -2.99 2.92 10.64
N PRO A 93 -2.77 2.52 11.91
CA PRO A 93 -2.33 3.43 12.95
C PRO A 93 -1.09 4.22 12.51
N HIS A 94 -1.08 5.52 12.81
CA HIS A 94 0.04 6.40 12.48
C HIS A 94 1.18 6.24 13.48
N THR A 95 1.79 5.05 13.50
CA THR A 95 2.94 4.69 14.32
C THR A 95 3.81 3.68 13.59
N THR A 96 5.11 3.70 13.88
CA THR A 96 6.09 2.67 13.49
C THR A 96 6.61 1.88 14.69
N GLU A 97 6.14 2.24 15.87
CA GLU A 97 6.52 1.64 17.15
C GLU A 97 5.29 0.94 17.71
N SER A 98 5.49 -0.21 18.36
CA SER A 98 4.47 -1.16 18.86
C SER A 98 3.85 -2.13 17.84
N SER A 99 3.04 -3.03 18.37
CA SER A 99 2.20 -3.95 17.61
C SER A 99 0.83 -3.32 17.32
N ILE A 100 0.26 -3.70 16.18
CA ILE A 100 -1.03 -3.28 15.68
C ILE A 100 -1.95 -4.49 15.69
N GLU A 101 -3.13 -4.35 16.29
CA GLU A 101 -4.19 -5.35 16.15
C GLU A 101 -4.91 -5.12 14.81
N LEU A 102 -4.66 -6.02 13.86
CA LEU A 102 -5.19 -5.93 12.50
C LEU A 102 -6.41 -6.85 12.35
N THR A 103 -7.50 -6.32 11.77
CA THR A 103 -8.68 -7.15 11.47
C THR A 103 -8.31 -8.32 10.58
N GLY A 104 -8.51 -9.56 11.07
CA GLY A 104 -8.15 -10.80 10.37
C GLY A 104 -6.65 -11.15 10.37
N GLY A 105 -5.77 -10.22 10.78
CA GLY A 105 -4.33 -10.41 10.87
C GLY A 105 -3.79 -10.65 12.28
N GLY A 106 -4.61 -10.40 13.31
CA GLY A 106 -4.19 -10.44 14.72
C GLY A 106 -3.16 -9.35 15.03
N THR A 107 -2.40 -9.56 16.11
CA THR A 107 -1.36 -8.62 16.56
C THR A 107 -0.09 -8.76 15.73
N VAL A 108 0.34 -7.69 15.05
CA VAL A 108 1.53 -7.69 14.17
C VAL A 108 2.37 -6.42 14.38
N ASP A 109 3.70 -6.50 14.28
CA ASP A 109 4.61 -5.35 14.35
C ASP A 109 4.23 -4.23 13.34
N ALA A 110 4.25 -2.98 13.79
CA ALA A 110 3.82 -1.84 12.99
C ALA A 110 4.61 -1.68 11.68
N LYS A 111 5.93 -1.83 11.70
CA LYS A 111 6.76 -1.71 10.49
C LYS A 111 6.46 -2.83 9.51
N THR A 112 6.10 -4.01 10.00
CA THR A 112 5.64 -5.12 9.17
C THR A 112 4.32 -4.80 8.49
N VAL A 113 3.32 -4.31 9.23
CA VAL A 113 2.01 -3.96 8.67
C VAL A 113 2.12 -2.86 7.62
N TRP A 114 2.91 -1.81 7.89
CA TRP A 114 3.14 -0.72 6.92
C TRP A 114 3.84 -1.21 5.64
N ARG A 115 4.90 -2.03 5.75
CA ARG A 115 5.56 -2.60 4.56
C ARG A 115 4.64 -3.54 3.78
N TRP A 116 3.74 -4.24 4.45
CA TRP A 116 2.73 -5.07 3.80
C TRP A 116 1.71 -4.23 3.03
N ALA A 117 1.13 -3.21 3.67
CA ALA A 117 0.18 -2.30 3.02
C ALA A 117 0.80 -1.50 1.86
N ASP A 118 2.11 -1.24 1.89
CA ASP A 118 2.84 -0.62 0.78
C ASP A 118 3.14 -1.59 -0.38
N GLY A 119 2.81 -2.88 -0.24
CA GLY A 119 3.11 -3.90 -1.23
C GLY A 119 4.59 -4.29 -1.30
N LYS A 120 5.36 -4.08 -0.22
CA LYS A 120 6.82 -4.36 -0.19
C LYS A 120 7.13 -5.79 0.26
N ARG A 121 6.26 -6.40 1.06
CA ARG A 121 6.43 -7.78 1.56
C ARG A 121 5.10 -8.39 2.04
N PRO A 122 5.00 -9.72 2.13
CA PRO A 122 3.86 -10.39 2.79
C PRO A 122 3.81 -10.07 4.30
N LEU A 123 2.61 -10.21 4.88
CA LEU A 123 2.37 -9.93 6.30
C LEU A 123 3.12 -10.90 7.22
N ARG A 124 3.23 -12.18 6.81
CA ARG A 124 3.97 -13.24 7.49
C ARG A 124 4.86 -13.94 6.48
N ILE A 125 6.02 -14.40 6.93
CA ILE A 125 6.96 -15.20 6.14
C ILE A 125 7.33 -16.39 7.03
N PRO A 126 7.17 -17.64 6.57
CA PRO A 126 7.65 -18.82 7.29
C PRO A 126 9.16 -18.73 7.57
N GLU A 127 9.63 -19.29 8.68
CA GLU A 127 11.05 -19.21 9.05
C GLU A 127 11.96 -19.88 8.01
N GLU A 128 11.47 -20.93 7.36
CA GLU A 128 12.18 -21.72 6.34
C GLU A 128 11.88 -21.27 4.90
N ASP A 129 11.35 -20.06 4.68
CA ASP A 129 11.06 -19.55 3.32
C ASP A 129 12.34 -19.26 2.52
N ASP A 130 12.43 -19.82 1.31
CA ASP A 130 13.53 -19.61 0.36
C ASP A 130 13.39 -18.31 -0.46
N GLY A 131 12.41 -17.48 -0.11
CA GLY A 131 12.02 -16.25 -0.80
C GLY A 131 10.84 -16.41 -1.76
N THR A 132 10.29 -17.62 -1.92
CA THR A 132 9.11 -17.88 -2.76
C THR A 132 7.88 -17.14 -2.27
N GLU A 133 7.65 -17.04 -0.95
CA GLU A 133 6.49 -16.32 -0.41
C GLU A 133 6.51 -14.83 -0.80
N ARG A 134 7.70 -14.21 -0.84
CA ARG A 134 7.84 -12.84 -1.33
C ARG A 134 7.54 -12.74 -2.84
N VAL A 135 7.97 -13.72 -3.63
CA VAL A 135 7.70 -13.76 -5.07
C VAL A 135 6.21 -13.82 -5.35
N ASP A 136 5.51 -14.76 -4.70
CA ASP A 136 4.07 -14.93 -4.87
C ASP A 136 3.32 -13.69 -4.41
N PHE A 137 3.69 -13.14 -3.25
CA PHE A 137 3.12 -11.88 -2.80
C PHE A 137 3.24 -10.76 -3.85
N GLN A 138 4.42 -10.57 -4.45
CA GLN A 138 4.61 -9.55 -5.49
C GLN A 138 3.79 -9.83 -6.74
N ARG A 139 3.71 -11.09 -7.18
CA ARG A 139 2.92 -11.49 -8.36
C ARG A 139 1.45 -11.16 -8.22
N TRP A 140 0.88 -11.43 -7.05
CA TRP A 140 -0.55 -11.27 -6.79
C TRP A 140 -0.93 -9.88 -6.29
N ALA A 141 -0.04 -9.20 -5.57
CA ALA A 141 -0.33 -7.87 -5.01
C ALA A 141 -0.03 -6.71 -5.97
N ARG A 142 0.82 -6.92 -7.00
CA ARG A 142 1.38 -5.84 -7.80
C ARG A 142 1.38 -6.17 -9.30
N PRO A 143 1.08 -5.20 -10.18
CA PRO A 143 1.27 -5.39 -11.63
C PRO A 143 2.77 -5.51 -11.95
N ALA A 144 3.11 -6.23 -13.01
CA ALA A 144 4.49 -6.61 -13.36
C ALA A 144 5.50 -5.46 -13.26
N GLY A 145 5.20 -4.27 -13.82
CA GLY A 145 6.09 -3.12 -13.79
C GLY A 145 6.33 -2.48 -12.41
N LEU A 146 5.63 -2.91 -11.36
CA LEU A 146 5.74 -2.37 -9.99
C LEU A 146 6.20 -3.41 -8.96
N ARG A 147 6.59 -4.62 -9.39
CA ARG A 147 7.01 -5.73 -8.53
C ARG A 147 8.44 -5.55 -8.04
N ASP A 148 8.69 -5.89 -6.78
CA ASP A 148 10.04 -5.94 -6.18
C ASP A 148 10.30 -7.30 -5.50
N TYR A 149 10.88 -8.21 -6.27
CA TYR A 149 11.16 -9.58 -5.88
C TYR A 149 12.29 -9.73 -4.84
N GLY A 150 13.06 -8.67 -4.55
CA GLY A 150 14.24 -8.77 -3.68
C GLY A 150 15.40 -9.53 -4.33
N ARG A 151 16.36 -9.98 -3.51
CA ARG A 151 17.66 -10.53 -3.98
C ARG A 151 17.86 -12.02 -3.77
N THR A 152 16.85 -12.75 -3.28
CA THR A 152 16.89 -14.22 -3.12
C THR A 152 17.02 -14.91 -4.48
N GLU A 153 17.38 -16.18 -4.49
CA GLU A 153 17.46 -16.95 -5.75
C GLU A 153 16.10 -17.01 -6.44
N ALA A 154 15.04 -17.33 -5.68
CA ALA A 154 13.66 -17.29 -6.16
C ALA A 154 13.29 -15.92 -6.73
N GLY A 155 13.67 -14.83 -6.05
CA GLY A 155 13.40 -13.46 -6.51
C GLY A 155 14.12 -13.10 -7.80
N ARG A 156 15.39 -13.48 -7.94
CA ARG A 156 16.17 -13.27 -9.18
C ARG A 156 15.60 -14.07 -10.35
N ARG A 157 15.15 -15.30 -10.10
CA ARG A 157 14.47 -16.14 -11.11
C ARG A 157 13.17 -15.48 -11.58
N ALA A 158 12.30 -15.07 -10.65
CA ALA A 158 11.04 -14.40 -10.97
C ALA A 158 11.23 -13.05 -11.68
N PHE A 159 12.23 -12.27 -11.28
CA PHE A 159 12.59 -11.03 -11.98
C PHE A 159 12.97 -11.30 -13.43
N ARG A 160 13.81 -12.31 -13.69
CA ARG A 160 14.18 -12.68 -15.06
C ARG A 160 12.97 -13.13 -15.86
N GLU A 161 12.10 -13.97 -15.30
CA GLU A 161 10.87 -14.41 -15.96
C GLU A 161 9.99 -13.23 -16.40
N ASP A 162 9.70 -12.29 -15.49
CA ASP A 162 8.88 -11.11 -15.79
C ASP A 162 9.51 -10.18 -16.83
N ASN A 163 10.85 -10.16 -16.89
CA ASN A 163 11.59 -9.33 -17.83
C ASN A 163 12.00 -10.09 -19.11
N GLY A 164 11.40 -11.25 -19.41
CA GLY A 164 11.70 -12.01 -20.64
C GLY A 164 13.12 -12.57 -20.69
N GLY A 165 13.63 -13.01 -19.55
CA GLY A 165 14.98 -13.56 -19.36
C GLY A 165 16.05 -12.53 -18.99
N ARG A 166 15.73 -11.22 -18.95
CA ARG A 166 16.70 -10.14 -18.70
C ARG A 166 17.02 -9.98 -17.21
N GLY A 167 18.30 -9.75 -16.91
CA GLY A 167 18.76 -9.33 -15.58
C GLY A 167 18.47 -7.87 -15.26
N HIS A 168 18.93 -7.41 -14.09
CA HIS A 168 18.79 -6.01 -13.70
C HIS A 168 19.49 -5.09 -14.70
N VAL A 169 18.87 -3.95 -14.99
CA VAL A 169 19.51 -2.89 -15.76
C VAL A 169 20.46 -2.12 -14.84
N HIS A 170 21.72 -2.05 -15.25
CA HIS A 170 22.79 -1.32 -14.59
C HIS A 170 23.14 -0.08 -15.41
N ARG A 171 23.49 1.01 -14.74
CA ARG A 171 23.97 2.24 -15.37
C ARG A 171 25.47 2.40 -15.11
N ARG A 172 26.27 2.56 -16.17
CA ARG A 172 27.70 2.85 -16.10
C ARG A 172 27.94 4.34 -15.79
N ARG A 173 29.18 4.69 -15.44
CA ARG A 173 29.56 6.08 -15.09
C ARG A 173 29.51 7.04 -16.28
N ASP A 174 29.74 6.52 -17.48
CA ASP A 174 29.60 7.24 -18.76
C ASP A 174 28.14 7.49 -19.15
N GLY A 175 27.19 6.94 -18.39
CA GLY A 175 25.76 7.10 -18.62
C GLY A 175 25.13 5.99 -19.46
N SER A 176 25.90 5.04 -20.00
CA SER A 176 25.36 3.90 -20.73
C SER A 176 24.68 2.90 -19.80
N TYR A 177 23.79 2.09 -20.36
CA TYR A 177 23.05 1.07 -19.62
C TYR A 177 23.39 -0.32 -20.15
N PHE A 178 23.45 -1.29 -19.25
CA PHE A 178 23.65 -2.68 -19.62
C PHE A 178 22.83 -3.62 -18.73
N THR A 179 22.60 -4.83 -19.21
CA THR A 179 22.06 -5.94 -18.40
C THR A 179 22.90 -7.19 -18.66
N HIS A 180 22.58 -8.28 -17.99
CA HIS A 180 23.15 -9.59 -18.27
C HIS A 180 22.08 -10.52 -18.86
N ASP A 181 22.45 -11.32 -19.85
CA ASP A 181 21.62 -12.39 -20.40
C ASP A 181 21.59 -13.63 -19.47
N GLN A 182 21.01 -14.74 -19.95
CA GLN A 182 20.95 -15.99 -19.17
C GLN A 182 22.32 -16.66 -18.99
N GLY A 183 23.27 -16.46 -19.91
CA GLY A 183 24.63 -16.98 -19.85
C GLY A 183 25.60 -16.13 -19.04
N GLY A 184 25.18 -14.93 -18.61
CA GLY A 184 26.02 -13.96 -17.92
C GLY A 184 26.76 -13.01 -18.87
N ASN A 185 26.42 -13.01 -20.16
CA ASN A 185 26.97 -12.08 -21.13
C ASN A 185 26.37 -10.69 -20.93
N VAL A 186 27.19 -9.66 -21.15
CA VAL A 186 26.78 -8.26 -21.05
C VAL A 186 26.01 -7.86 -22.30
N LEU A 187 24.82 -7.30 -22.08
CA LEU A 187 23.96 -6.75 -23.12
C LEU A 187 23.88 -5.24 -22.95
N GLU A 188 24.39 -4.47 -23.92
CA GLU A 188 24.20 -3.03 -23.94
C GLU A 188 22.75 -2.67 -24.28
N LEU A 189 22.25 -1.63 -23.61
CA LEU A 189 20.87 -1.17 -23.70
C LEU A 189 20.85 0.31 -24.11
N LYS A 190 20.13 0.62 -25.18
CA LYS A 190 19.84 2.02 -25.58
C LYS A 190 18.40 2.36 -25.27
N PHE A 191 18.17 3.50 -24.63
CA PHE A 191 16.85 4.03 -24.33
C PHE A 191 16.59 5.31 -25.13
N ASP A 192 15.34 5.55 -25.52
CA ASP A 192 14.91 6.80 -26.12
C ASP A 192 14.70 7.90 -25.06
N GLU A 193 14.31 9.08 -25.52
CA GLU A 193 14.10 10.27 -24.67
C GLU A 193 12.99 10.09 -23.63
N THR A 194 12.11 9.09 -23.81
CA THR A 194 11.03 8.76 -22.87
C THR A 194 11.45 7.70 -21.84
N GLY A 195 12.67 7.16 -21.97
CA GLY A 195 13.16 6.05 -21.16
C GLY A 195 12.67 4.69 -21.65
N THR A 196 12.18 4.60 -22.89
CA THR A 196 11.77 3.33 -23.52
C THR A 196 12.97 2.70 -24.23
N LEU A 197 13.18 1.40 -24.08
CA LEU A 197 14.31 0.68 -24.69
C LEU A 197 14.12 0.59 -26.22
N VAL A 198 15.17 0.91 -27.00
CA VAL A 198 15.14 0.95 -28.47
C VAL A 198 16.10 -0.04 -29.14
N GLU A 199 17.28 -0.33 -28.57
CA GLU A 199 18.26 -1.25 -29.16
C GLU A 199 19.00 -2.09 -28.12
N ARG A 200 19.45 -3.28 -28.56
CA ARG A 200 20.25 -4.24 -27.80
C ARG A 200 21.46 -4.68 -28.63
N HIS A 201 22.67 -4.59 -28.07
CA HIS A 201 23.89 -5.16 -28.65
C HIS A 201 24.51 -6.15 -27.65
N ASP A 202 24.91 -7.33 -28.13
CA ASP A 202 25.78 -8.24 -27.37
C ASP A 202 27.22 -7.72 -27.47
N GLU A 203 27.94 -7.66 -26.35
CA GLU A 203 29.33 -7.16 -26.27
C GLU A 203 30.36 -8.13 -26.94
N GLY A 204 29.90 -8.97 -27.87
CA GLY A 204 30.70 -9.99 -28.60
C GLY A 204 30.53 -9.99 -30.12
N ASP A 205 29.76 -9.06 -30.70
CA ASP A 205 29.66 -8.86 -32.16
C ASP A 205 30.52 -7.65 -32.58
N GLU A 206 31.84 -7.77 -32.50
CA GLU A 206 32.82 -6.93 -33.22
C GLU A 206 33.89 -7.81 -33.91
#